data_AF-A0A9D6BN09-F1
#
_entry.id   AF-A0A9D6BN09-F1
#
_cell.length_a   1.000
_cell.length_b   1.000
_cell.length_c   1.000
_cell.angle_alpha   90.00
_cell.angle_beta   90.00
_cell.angle_gamma   90.00
#
_symmetry.space_group_name_H-M   'P 1'
#
loop_
_entity.id
_entity.type
_entity.pdbx_description
1 polymer ?
#
loop_
_entity_poly.entity_id
_entity_poly.type
_entity_poly.pdbx_seq_one_letter_code
_entity_poly.pdbx_strand_id
1 'polypeptide(L)' 'LSEAAAKNGSELNWRSSIVDLMKLLGIDSSLDNRKELATELGYTGALDGSAEMNIWLHKAVMRELAKNGGKVPADLTD' A
#
# COMPACT_ATOMS: atom_id res chain seq x y z
N LEU A 1 -1.14 -6.06 20.23
CA LEU A 1 -1.19 -5.57 18.83
C LEU A 1 0.22 -5.52 18.21
N SER A 2 1.10 -6.50 18.49
CA SER A 2 2.55 -6.28 18.32
C SER A 2 3.31 -7.43 17.66
N GLU A 3 2.66 -8.28 16.87
CA GLU A 3 3.33 -9.41 16.21
C GLU A 3 3.38 -9.32 14.67
N ALA A 4 2.67 -8.37 14.06
CA ALA A 4 2.61 -8.28 12.60
C ALA A 4 3.87 -7.65 11.96
N ALA A 5 4.65 -6.86 12.70
CA ALA A 5 5.85 -6.21 12.19
C ALA A 5 7.14 -7.03 12.39
N ALA A 6 7.18 -7.94 13.37
CA ALA A 6 8.43 -8.57 13.81
C ALA A 6 8.78 -9.91 13.13
N LYS A 7 7.93 -10.44 12.24
CA LYS A 7 8.14 -11.77 11.61
C LYS A 7 8.44 -11.78 10.12
N ASN A 8 8.47 -10.63 9.44
CA ASN A 8 8.88 -10.56 8.04
C ASN A 8 10.30 -9.98 7.95
N GLY A 9 11.30 -10.81 8.23
CA GLY A 9 12.71 -10.53 7.93
C GLY A 9 13.01 -10.54 6.43
N SER A 10 12.06 -10.07 5.61
CA SER A 10 12.19 -9.86 4.18
C SER A 10 12.00 -8.37 4.00
N GLU A 11 13.02 -7.68 3.52
CA GLU A 11 12.96 -6.27 3.12
C GLU A 11 11.67 -6.02 2.32
N LEU A 12 10.66 -5.46 3.00
CA LEU A 12 9.38 -5.15 2.37
C LEU A 12 9.67 -4.08 1.34
N ASN A 13 9.50 -4.40 0.06
CA ASN A 13 9.79 -3.50 -1.05
C ASN A 13 8.66 -2.49 -1.25
N TRP A 14 8.21 -1.85 -0.17
CA TRP A 14 7.08 -0.91 -0.14
C TRP A 14 7.29 0.29 -1.06
N ARG A 15 8.53 0.61 -1.42
CA ARG A 15 8.87 1.68 -2.40
C ARG A 15 8.42 1.34 -3.83
N SER A 16 8.28 0.06 -4.17
CA SER A 16 7.92 -0.42 -5.51
C SER A 16 6.67 -1.29 -5.55
N SER A 17 6.25 -1.83 -4.40
CA SER A 17 5.17 -2.82 -4.28
C SER A 17 4.03 -2.28 -3.41
N ILE A 18 2.84 -2.16 -4.00
CA ILE A 18 1.62 -1.78 -3.26
C ILE A 18 1.27 -2.83 -2.19
N VAL A 19 1.54 -4.11 -2.45
CA VAL A 19 1.24 -5.20 -1.51
C VAL A 19 2.05 -5.03 -0.23
N ASP A 20 3.35 -4.75 -0.37
CA ASP A 20 4.23 -4.55 0.78
C ASP A 20 3.93 -3.22 1.49
N LEU A 21 3.57 -2.17 0.74
CA LEU A 21 3.08 -0.92 1.33
C LEU A 21 1.81 -1.14 2.15
N MET A 22 0.85 -1.93 1.65
CA MET A 22 -0.39 -2.21 2.39
C MET A 22 -0.12 -3.02 3.66
N LYS A 23 0.74 -4.05 3.59
CA LYS A 23 1.17 -4.81 4.77
C LYS A 23 1.83 -3.92 5.82
N LEU A 24 2.65 -2.97 5.37
CA LEU A 24 3.34 -2.00 6.22
C LEU A 24 2.36 -1.11 7.00
N LEU A 25 1.28 -0.71 6.35
CA LEU A 25 0.20 0.07 6.94
C LEU A 25 -0.77 -0.79 7.78
N GLY A 26 -0.57 -2.11 7.83
CA GLY A 26 -1.49 -3.05 8.48
C GLY A 26 -2.82 -3.25 7.75
N ILE A 27 -2.86 -2.92 6.45
CA ILE A 27 -4.02 -3.06 5.58
C ILE A 27 -3.97 -4.43 4.89
N ASP A 28 -5.13 -5.07 4.70
CA ASP A 28 -5.21 -6.31 3.95
C ASP A 28 -4.76 -6.12 2.49
N SER A 29 -3.68 -6.78 2.09
CA SER A 29 -3.08 -6.63 0.76
C SER A 29 -3.73 -7.48 -0.35
N SER A 30 -4.92 -8.05 -0.09
CA SER A 30 -5.60 -8.92 -1.05
C SER A 30 -5.97 -8.16 -2.31
N LEU A 31 -6.19 -8.90 -3.39
CA LEU A 31 -6.59 -8.31 -4.67
C LEU A 31 -7.92 -7.56 -4.53
N ASP A 32 -8.87 -8.11 -3.79
CA ASP A 32 -10.18 -7.50 -3.56
C ASP A 32 -10.07 -6.12 -2.91
N ASN A 33 -9.35 -6.05 -1.78
CA ASN A 33 -9.14 -4.80 -1.05
C ASN A 33 -8.36 -3.75 -1.87
N ARG A 34 -7.43 -4.19 -2.75
CA ARG A 34 -6.78 -3.30 -3.71
C ARG A 34 -7.77 -2.70 -4.72
N LYS A 35 -8.75 -3.48 -5.18
CA LYS A 35 -9.79 -2.98 -6.11
C LYS A 35 -10.71 -2.00 -5.42
N GLU A 36 -11.10 -2.27 -4.18
CA GLU A 36 -11.89 -1.35 -3.38
C GLU A 36 -11.15 -0.02 -3.20
N LEU A 37 -9.91 -0.05 -2.71
CA LEU A 37 -9.10 1.16 -2.55
C LEU A 37 -8.88 1.91 -3.87
N ALA A 38 -8.61 1.19 -4.97
CA ALA A 38 -8.48 1.82 -6.28
C ALA A 38 -9.77 2.52 -6.70
N THR A 39 -10.93 1.91 -6.44
CA THR A 39 -12.25 2.48 -6.73
C THR A 39 -12.50 3.72 -5.88
N GLU A 40 -12.23 3.65 -4.56
CA GLU A 40 -12.39 4.77 -3.64
C GLU A 40 -11.48 5.97 -3.98
N LEU A 41 -10.26 5.70 -4.44
CA LEU A 41 -9.31 6.71 -4.87
C LEU A 41 -9.59 7.24 -6.30
N GLY A 42 -10.58 6.70 -6.99
CA GLY A 42 -11.02 7.16 -8.31
C GLY A 42 -10.22 6.59 -9.50
N TYR A 43 -9.69 5.37 -9.39
CA TYR A 43 -9.08 4.67 -10.51
C TYR A 43 -10.12 4.29 -11.56
N THR A 44 -9.88 4.65 -12.81
CA THR A 44 -10.79 4.41 -13.94
C THR A 44 -10.32 3.30 -14.88
N GLY A 45 -9.17 2.67 -14.60
CA GLY A 45 -8.62 1.58 -15.39
C GLY A 45 -9.18 0.22 -14.99
N ALA A 46 -8.54 -0.84 -15.51
CA ALA A 46 -8.96 -2.21 -15.26
C ALA A 46 -8.61 -2.65 -13.81
N LEU A 47 -9.63 -3.05 -13.06
CA LEU A 47 -9.54 -3.54 -11.69
C LEU A 47 -9.25 -5.05 -11.64
N ASP A 48 -8.31 -5.53 -12.45
CA ASP A 48 -7.93 -6.95 -12.52
C ASP A 48 -6.67 -7.27 -11.71
N GLY A 49 -6.05 -6.26 -11.09
CA GLY A 49 -4.75 -6.41 -10.41
C GLY A 49 -3.56 -6.26 -11.35
N SER A 50 -3.79 -5.73 -12.55
CA SER A 50 -2.78 -5.37 -13.53
C SER A 50 -1.62 -4.59 -12.92
N ALA A 51 -0.45 -4.70 -13.55
CA ALA A 51 0.73 -3.91 -13.17
C ALA A 51 0.43 -2.40 -13.16
N GLU A 52 -0.35 -1.93 -14.14
CA GLU A 52 -0.78 -0.53 -14.23
C GLU A 52 -1.60 -0.08 -13.02
N MET A 53 -2.58 -0.89 -12.61
CA MET A 53 -3.39 -0.65 -11.41
C MET A 53 -2.52 -0.60 -10.17
N ASN A 54 -1.60 -1.56 -9.99
CA ASN A 54 -0.73 -1.61 -8.81
C ASN A 54 0.21 -0.40 -8.73
N ILE A 55 0.79 0.03 -9.86
CA ILE A 55 1.66 1.22 -9.93
C ILE A 55 0.86 2.49 -9.63
N TRP A 56 -0.35 2.61 -10.19
CA TRP A 56 -1.21 3.75 -9.92
C TRP A 56 -1.65 3.80 -8.46
N LEU A 57 -2.09 2.66 -7.91
CA LEU A 57 -2.58 2.53 -6.55
C LEU A 57 -1.47 2.83 -5.54
N HIS A 58 -0.24 2.34 -5.78
CA HIS A 58 0.94 2.69 -5.00
C HIS A 58 1.14 4.20 -4.90
N LYS A 59 1.12 4.91 -6.04
CA LYS A 59 1.25 6.38 -6.07
C LYS A 59 0.09 7.07 -5.39
N ALA A 60 -1.14 6.56 -5.55
CA ALA A 60 -2.33 7.14 -4.95
C ALA A 60 -2.29 7.02 -3.42
N VAL A 61 -1.97 5.85 -2.89
CA VAL A 61 -1.80 5.61 -1.44
C VAL A 61 -0.68 6.47 -0.87
N MET A 62 0.49 6.56 -1.54
CA MET A 62 1.58 7.45 -1.11
C MET A 62 1.15 8.93 -1.06
N ARG A 63 0.35 9.40 -2.03
CA ARG A 63 -0.21 10.75 -2.02
C ARG A 63 -1.19 10.95 -0.87
N GLU A 64 -2.05 9.97 -0.60
CA GLU A 64 -3.03 10.04 0.49
C GLU A 64 -2.33 10.05 1.87
N LEU A 65 -1.27 9.26 2.02
CA LEU A 65 -0.41 9.28 3.21
C LEU A 65 0.26 10.64 3.40
N ALA A 66 0.80 11.24 2.33
CA ALA A 66 1.41 12.55 2.38
C ALA A 66 0.39 13.66 2.74
N LYS A 67 -0.83 13.59 2.20
CA LYS A 67 -1.93 14.52 2.52
C LYS A 67 -2.39 14.43 3.97
N ASN A 68 -2.48 13.22 4.52
CA ASN A 68 -2.91 12.98 5.91
C ASN A 68 -1.78 13.18 6.95
N GLY A 69 -0.72 13.92 6.60
CA GLY A 69 0.34 14.31 7.53
C GLY A 69 1.41 13.25 7.76
N GLY A 70 1.56 12.27 6.87
CA GLY A 70 2.73 11.40 6.84
C GLY A 70 2.88 10.51 8.08
N LYS A 71 1.78 10.10 8.73
CA LYS A 71 1.80 8.99 9.69
C LYS A 71 1.97 7.64 8.97
N VAL A 72 3.06 7.53 8.22
CA VAL A 72 3.74 6.26 8.06
C VAL A 72 4.63 6.16 9.31
N PRO A 73 4.63 5.03 10.05
CA PRO A 73 5.49 4.93 11.22
C PRO A 73 6.92 5.32 10.83
N ALA A 74 7.51 6.26 11.57
CA ALA A 74 8.81 6.89 11.29
C ALA A 74 10.01 5.90 11.28
N ASP A 75 9.74 4.61 11.44
CA ASP A 75 10.69 3.50 11.39
C ASP A 75 11.12 3.14 9.95
N LEU A 76 10.63 3.86 8.94
CA LEU A 76 10.79 3.52 7.51
C LEU A 76 11.44 4.63 6.67
N THR A 77 11.84 5.72 7.31
CA THR A 77 12.76 6.70 6.74
C THR A 77 14.17 6.42 7.26
N ASP A 78 14.74 5.30 6.83
CA ASP A 78 16.18 5.10 6.67
C ASP A 78 16.43 4.53 5.25
#